data_AF-A0A3B0YX85-F1
#
_entry.id   AF-A0A3B0YX85-F1
#
_cell.length_a   1.000
_cell.length_b   1.000
_cell.length_c   1.000
_cell.angle_alpha   90.00
_cell.angle_beta   90.00
_cell.angle_gamma   90.00
#
_symmetry.space_group_name_H-M   'P 1'
#
loop_
_entity.id
_entity.type
_entity.pdbx_description
1 polymer ?
#
loop_
_entity_poly.entity_id
_entity_poly.type
_entity_poly.pdbx_seq_one_letter_code
_entity_poly.pdbx_strand_id
1 'polypeptide(L)'
;MWNLNFEIPEQKDQVNDNRDLRPKMIGRWLENLPRANIGVMAKQIYTLLVESNALKLPPSERSKLLQQLYDPIDYILKAMEKHYIGLSLPFPEKNQKIALLTQSLLQEMIIAHKSIVFDSLHDEKPSKNRLQLATVMQNHMAFNNRLLLCLHLTYSAIPKEFWREQCLILQYAEQLSITDLAVFGNSSPWSVI
;
A
#
# COMPACT_ATOMS: atom_id res chain seq x y z
N MET A 1 8.28 23.18 12.88
CA MET A 1 8.16 21.75 12.51
C MET A 1 6.85 21.58 11.76
N TRP A 2 6.89 21.14 10.50
CA TRP A 2 5.69 20.92 9.72
C TRP A 2 4.95 19.71 10.27
N ASN A 3 3.66 19.84 10.56
CA ASN A 3 2.83 18.72 10.97
C ASN A 3 2.36 18.00 9.69
N LEU A 4 3.10 16.96 9.29
CA LEU A 4 2.63 15.99 8.31
C LEU A 4 1.50 15.20 8.96
N ASN A 5 0.29 15.76 8.95
CA ASN A 5 -0.90 15.13 9.48
C ASN A 5 -1.36 14.03 8.51
N PHE A 6 -0.57 12.96 8.41
CA PHE A 6 -0.96 11.76 7.70
C PHE A 6 -2.06 11.08 8.50
N GLU A 7 -3.22 10.88 7.86
CA GLU A 7 -4.24 10.00 8.42
C GLU A 7 -3.70 8.56 8.32
N ILE A 8 -3.18 8.07 9.46
CA ILE A 8 -2.85 6.67 9.71
C ILE A 8 -3.73 6.15 10.84
N PRO A 9 -4.17 4.88 10.80
CA PRO A 9 -4.97 4.31 11.87
C PRO A 9 -4.18 4.28 13.20
N GLU A 10 -4.91 4.32 14.32
CA GLU A 10 -4.30 4.16 15.64
C GLU A 10 -3.60 2.80 15.74
N GLN A 11 -2.32 2.81 16.11
CA GLN A 11 -1.50 1.62 16.20
C GLN A 11 -1.39 1.12 17.63
N LYS A 12 -1.73 -0.15 17.84
CA LYS A 12 -1.65 -0.84 19.13
C LYS A 12 -0.41 -1.71 19.21
N ASP A 13 0.06 -1.96 20.43
CA ASP A 13 1.16 -2.90 20.65
C ASP A 13 0.73 -4.33 20.29
N GLN A 14 1.69 -5.16 19.91
CA GLN A 14 1.43 -6.57 19.61
C GLN A 14 0.99 -7.29 20.89
N VAL A 15 -0.25 -7.79 20.89
CA VAL A 15 -0.74 -8.72 21.92
C VAL A 15 -0.52 -10.15 21.41
N ASN A 16 -0.18 -11.09 22.31
CA ASN A 16 0.13 -12.49 21.98
C ASN A 16 -0.94 -13.24 21.16
N ASP A 17 -2.16 -12.72 21.05
CA ASP A 17 -3.27 -13.32 20.31
C ASP A 17 -3.36 -12.86 18.84
N ASN A 18 -2.46 -11.98 18.38
CA ASN A 18 -2.45 -11.53 16.99
C ASN A 18 -1.80 -12.55 16.06
N ARG A 19 -2.25 -12.57 14.80
CA ARG A 19 -1.62 -13.32 13.71
C ARG A 19 -0.12 -13.05 13.69
N ASP A 20 0.66 -14.12 13.56
CA ASP A 20 2.11 -14.03 13.50
C ASP A 20 2.58 -13.36 12.21
N LEU A 21 3.00 -12.11 12.32
CA LEU A 21 3.46 -11.27 11.20
C LEU A 21 4.94 -11.49 10.85
N ARG A 22 5.61 -12.48 11.44
CA ARG A 22 7.01 -12.78 11.08
C ARG A 22 7.09 -13.16 9.59
N PRO A 23 8.06 -12.65 8.82
CA PRO A 23 8.14 -12.87 7.37
C PRO A 23 8.08 -14.34 6.93
N LYS A 24 8.63 -15.26 7.74
CA LYS A 24 8.56 -16.70 7.45
C LYS A 24 7.14 -17.27 7.54
N MET A 25 6.36 -16.80 8.52
CA MET A 25 4.98 -17.24 8.73
C MET A 25 4.07 -16.65 7.67
N ILE A 26 4.27 -15.39 7.31
CA ILE A 26 3.58 -14.75 6.19
C ILE A 26 3.90 -15.46 4.87
N GLY A 27 5.17 -15.77 4.58
CA GLY A 27 5.54 -16.53 3.38
C GLY A 27 4.81 -17.87 3.27
N ARG A 28 4.79 -18.66 4.34
CA ARG A 28 4.02 -19.92 4.40
C ARG A 28 2.52 -19.70 4.24
N TRP A 29 1.98 -18.65 4.84
CA TRP A 29 0.56 -18.33 4.71
C TRP A 29 0.21 -17.95 3.25
N LEU A 30 1.07 -17.18 2.58
CA LEU A 30 0.92 -16.79 1.18
C LEU A 30 0.92 -18.01 0.23
N GLU A 31 1.73 -19.02 0.52
CA GLU A 31 1.74 -20.30 -0.23
C GLU A 31 0.41 -21.05 -0.15
N ASN A 32 -0.33 -20.89 0.95
CA ASN A 32 -1.62 -21.54 1.20
C ASN A 32 -2.83 -20.71 0.73
N LEU A 33 -2.60 -19.54 0.12
CA LEU A 33 -3.71 -18.72 -0.39
C LEU A 33 -4.41 -19.41 -1.57
N PRO A 34 -5.76 -19.31 -1.65
CA PRO A 34 -6.53 -19.94 -2.71
C PRO A 34 -6.38 -19.15 -4.03
N ARG A 35 -5.28 -19.36 -4.76
CA ARG A 35 -4.95 -18.64 -6.01
C ARG A 35 -6.00 -18.79 -7.11
N ALA A 36 -6.79 -19.88 -7.07
CA ALA A 36 -7.91 -20.13 -7.97
C ALA A 36 -9.17 -19.30 -7.63
N ASN A 37 -9.24 -18.72 -6.42
CA ASN A 37 -10.35 -17.89 -5.98
C ASN A 37 -9.86 -16.49 -5.60
N ILE A 38 -9.71 -15.64 -6.62
CA ILE A 38 -9.23 -14.26 -6.48
C ILE A 38 -10.01 -13.46 -5.44
N GLY A 39 -11.34 -13.61 -5.40
CA GLY A 39 -12.17 -12.88 -4.45
C GLY A 39 -11.88 -13.22 -2.99
N VAL A 40 -11.63 -14.50 -2.69
CA VAL A 40 -11.25 -14.93 -1.33
C VAL A 40 -9.82 -14.51 -1.01
N MET A 41 -8.89 -14.68 -1.95
CA MET A 41 -7.49 -14.26 -1.80
C MET A 41 -7.39 -12.75 -1.52
N ALA A 42 -8.11 -11.93 -2.27
CA ALA A 42 -8.19 -10.49 -2.10
C ALA A 42 -8.70 -10.09 -0.70
N LYS A 43 -9.77 -10.73 -0.22
CA LYS A 43 -10.30 -10.48 1.13
C LYS A 43 -9.31 -10.87 2.22
N GLN A 44 -8.62 -12.00 2.07
CA GLN A 44 -7.63 -12.47 3.04
C GLN A 44 -6.42 -11.52 3.14
N ILE A 45 -5.92 -11.03 2.00
CA ILE A 45 -4.84 -10.04 1.97
C ILE A 45 -5.30 -8.69 2.50
N TYR A 46 -6.52 -8.26 2.17
CA TYR A 46 -7.11 -7.04 2.73
C TYR A 46 -7.16 -7.11 4.26
N THR A 47 -7.69 -8.20 4.82
CA THR A 47 -7.73 -8.40 6.28
C THR A 47 -6.34 -8.38 6.91
N LEU A 48 -5.36 -9.05 6.28
CA LEU A 48 -3.96 -9.00 6.76
C LEU A 48 -3.42 -7.57 6.78
N LEU A 49 -3.65 -6.79 5.73
CA LEU A 49 -3.17 -5.42 5.65
C LEU A 49 -3.80 -4.54 6.74
N VAL A 50 -5.12 -4.59 6.89
CA VAL A 50 -5.86 -3.86 7.95
C VAL A 50 -5.30 -4.20 9.33
N GLU A 51 -5.15 -5.50 9.64
CA GLU A 51 -4.57 -5.96 10.90
C GLU A 51 -3.15 -5.44 11.09
N SER A 52 -2.30 -5.50 10.07
CA SER A 52 -0.92 -5.04 10.14
C SER A 52 -0.79 -3.51 10.26
N ASN A 53 -1.73 -2.75 9.68
CA ASN A 53 -1.76 -1.29 9.74
C ASN A 53 -2.18 -0.80 11.12
N ALA A 54 -3.01 -1.56 11.83
CA ALA A 54 -3.42 -1.29 13.21
C ALA A 54 -2.37 -1.71 14.27
N LEU A 55 -1.25 -2.31 13.86
CA LEU A 55 -0.19 -2.75 14.77
C LEU A 55 1.05 -1.87 14.70
N LYS A 56 1.66 -1.60 15.85
CA LYS A 56 3.01 -1.04 15.90
C LYS A 56 3.99 -2.10 15.41
N LEU A 57 4.59 -1.83 14.26
CA LEU A 57 5.60 -2.68 13.63
C LEU A 57 6.84 -1.83 13.37
N PRO A 58 8.06 -2.32 13.67
CA PRO A 58 9.27 -1.65 13.24
C PRO A 58 9.24 -1.39 11.72
N PRO A 59 9.69 -0.22 11.24
CA PRO A 59 9.65 0.13 9.81
C PRO A 59 10.29 -0.92 8.90
N SER A 60 11.35 -1.58 9.37
CA SER A 60 12.05 -2.64 8.66
C SER A 60 11.23 -3.93 8.53
N GLU A 61 10.45 -4.29 9.55
CA GLU A 61 9.53 -5.43 9.51
C GLU A 61 8.34 -5.15 8.59
N ARG A 62 7.75 -3.95 8.71
CA ARG A 62 6.67 -3.51 7.82
C ARG A 62 7.12 -3.51 6.35
N SER A 63 8.34 -3.03 6.07
CA SER A 63 8.91 -3.06 4.71
C SER A 63 9.04 -4.49 4.16
N LYS A 64 9.51 -5.44 4.98
CA LYS A 64 9.63 -6.86 4.59
C LYS A 64 8.25 -7.50 4.34
N LEU A 65 7.27 -7.20 5.18
CA LEU A 65 5.89 -7.64 4.99
C LEU A 65 5.36 -7.15 3.63
N LEU A 66 5.50 -5.85 3.34
CA LEU A 66 5.04 -5.28 2.08
C LEU A 66 5.73 -5.89 0.86
N GLN A 67 7.04 -6.17 0.96
CA GLN A 67 7.77 -6.82 -0.12
C GLN A 67 7.20 -8.19 -0.49
N GLN A 68 6.75 -8.97 0.50
CA GLN A 68 6.10 -10.27 0.27
C GLN A 68 4.69 -10.14 -0.34
N LEU A 69 4.04 -8.99 -0.18
CA LEU A 69 2.68 -8.75 -0.66
C LEU A 69 2.61 -8.14 -2.06
N TYR A 70 3.73 -7.65 -2.61
CA TYR A 70 3.73 -7.01 -3.93
C TYR A 70 3.24 -7.93 -5.06
N ASP A 71 3.81 -9.12 -5.23
CA ASP A 71 3.39 -10.06 -6.29
C ASP A 71 1.94 -10.55 -6.11
N PRO A 72 1.51 -10.99 -4.91
CA PRO A 72 0.12 -11.38 -4.68
C PRO A 72 -0.88 -10.26 -4.99
N ILE A 73 -0.57 -9.03 -4.58
CA ILE A 73 -1.46 -7.89 -4.79
C ILE A 73 -1.55 -7.55 -6.26
N ASP A 74 -0.44 -7.55 -6.99
CA ASP A 74 -0.51 -7.28 -8.42
C ASP A 74 -1.33 -8.30 -9.19
N TYR A 75 -1.13 -9.58 -8.86
CA TYR A 75 -1.92 -10.65 -9.43
C TYR A 75 -3.42 -10.44 -9.20
N ILE A 76 -3.81 -10.03 -7.99
CA ILE A 76 -5.20 -9.67 -7.65
C ILE A 76 -5.67 -8.47 -8.47
N LEU A 77 -4.92 -7.37 -8.49
CA LEU A 77 -5.31 -6.12 -9.15
C LEU A 77 -5.55 -6.35 -10.65
N LYS A 78 -4.61 -7.02 -11.34
CA LYS A 78 -4.76 -7.37 -12.76
C LYS A 78 -5.95 -8.28 -13.04
N ALA A 79 -6.30 -9.16 -12.11
CA ALA A 79 -7.48 -10.02 -12.26
C ALA A 79 -8.78 -9.24 -12.04
N MET A 80 -8.82 -8.35 -11.04
CA MET A 80 -10.01 -7.58 -10.67
C MET A 80 -10.33 -6.45 -11.65
N GLU A 81 -9.32 -5.78 -12.21
CA GLU A 81 -9.45 -4.69 -13.19
C GLU A 81 -10.34 -5.04 -14.39
N LYS A 82 -10.24 -6.30 -14.86
CA LYS A 82 -11.04 -6.83 -15.98
C LYS A 82 -12.55 -6.78 -15.74
N HIS A 83 -12.98 -6.65 -14.48
CA HIS A 83 -14.38 -6.60 -14.12
C HIS A 83 -14.97 -5.19 -14.06
N TYR A 84 -14.19 -4.13 -14.31
CA TYR A 84 -14.75 -2.77 -14.36
C TYR A 84 -14.21 -1.93 -15.52
N ILE A 85 -13.21 -2.42 -16.27
CA ILE A 85 -12.78 -1.79 -17.52
C ILE A 85 -13.80 -2.05 -18.64
N GLY A 86 -14.20 -0.98 -19.34
CA GLY A 86 -15.00 -1.07 -20.57
C GLY A 86 -16.47 -1.45 -20.37
N LEU A 87 -16.96 -1.46 -19.13
CA LEU A 87 -18.36 -1.74 -18.84
C LEU A 87 -19.23 -0.48 -18.92
N SER A 88 -20.46 -0.64 -19.37
CA SER A 88 -21.47 0.42 -19.34
C SER A 88 -21.83 0.79 -17.90
N LEU A 89 -22.04 2.08 -17.65
CA LEU A 89 -22.51 2.59 -16.36
C LEU A 89 -24.04 2.62 -16.30
N PRO A 90 -24.64 2.44 -15.11
CA PRO A 90 -23.99 2.04 -13.87
C PRO A 90 -23.54 0.57 -13.93
N PHE A 91 -22.45 0.24 -13.24
CA PHE A 91 -21.98 -1.16 -13.22
C PHE A 91 -22.98 -2.07 -12.52
N PRO A 92 -23.03 -3.37 -12.86
CA PRO A 92 -23.72 -4.37 -12.06
C PRO A 92 -23.18 -4.42 -10.62
N GLU A 93 -24.04 -4.73 -9.64
CA GLU A 93 -23.70 -4.72 -8.20
C GLU A 93 -22.45 -5.56 -7.88
N LYS A 94 -22.29 -6.72 -8.53
CA LYS A 94 -21.11 -7.57 -8.38
C LYS A 94 -19.82 -6.84 -8.77
N ASN A 95 -19.84 -6.10 -9.86
CA ASN A 95 -18.69 -5.40 -10.42
C ASN A 95 -18.38 -4.14 -9.58
N GLN A 96 -19.41 -3.47 -9.04
CA GLN A 96 -19.23 -2.42 -8.04
C GLN A 96 -18.50 -2.94 -6.80
N LYS A 97 -18.90 -4.10 -6.27
CA LYS A 97 -18.23 -4.74 -5.12
C LYS A 97 -16.76 -5.10 -5.42
N ILE A 98 -16.45 -5.52 -6.65
CA ILE A 98 -15.07 -5.80 -7.09
C ILE A 98 -14.23 -4.52 -7.17
N ALA A 99 -14.79 -3.45 -7.76
CA ALA A 99 -14.15 -2.14 -7.82
C ALA A 99 -13.86 -1.60 -6.42
N LEU A 100 -14.84 -1.64 -5.51
CA LEU A 100 -14.68 -1.19 -4.12
C LEU A 100 -13.58 -1.98 -3.40
N LEU A 101 -13.58 -3.32 -3.49
CA LEU A 101 -12.52 -4.12 -2.86
C LEU A 101 -11.13 -3.83 -3.46
N THR A 102 -11.05 -3.52 -4.76
CA THR A 102 -9.80 -3.10 -5.40
C THR A 102 -9.31 -1.77 -4.81
N GLN A 103 -10.19 -0.78 -4.69
CA GLN A 103 -9.88 0.52 -4.07
C GLN A 103 -9.43 0.34 -2.61
N SER A 104 -10.14 -0.46 -1.82
CA SER A 104 -9.78 -0.72 -0.42
C SER A 104 -8.42 -1.39 -0.28
N LEU A 105 -8.08 -2.37 -1.12
CA LEU A 105 -6.76 -2.99 -1.13
C LEU A 105 -5.64 -1.99 -1.44
N LEU A 106 -5.85 -1.12 -2.44
CA LEU A 106 -4.89 -0.08 -2.79
C LEU A 106 -4.71 0.91 -1.64
N GLN A 107 -5.80 1.33 -1.00
CA GLN A 107 -5.77 2.23 0.17
C GLN A 107 -4.99 1.62 1.33
N GLU A 108 -5.20 0.35 1.66
CA GLU A 108 -4.46 -0.31 2.74
C GLU A 108 -2.96 -0.42 2.44
N MET A 109 -2.57 -0.63 1.17
CA MET A 109 -1.16 -0.55 0.77
C MET A 109 -0.60 0.86 0.92
N ILE A 110 -1.36 1.87 0.52
CA ILE A 110 -0.97 3.29 0.66
C ILE A 110 -0.74 3.62 2.13
N ILE A 111 -1.66 3.24 3.02
CA ILE A 111 -1.56 3.42 4.47
C ILE A 111 -0.29 2.75 5.02
N ALA A 112 0.00 1.52 4.62
CA ALA A 112 1.18 0.80 5.10
C ALA A 112 2.49 1.52 4.74
N HIS A 113 2.61 2.08 3.54
CA HIS A 113 3.77 2.90 3.17
C HIS A 113 3.78 4.24 3.93
N LYS A 114 2.61 4.88 4.13
CA LYS A 114 2.50 6.11 4.93
C LYS A 114 3.01 5.90 6.35
N SER A 115 2.71 4.76 6.98
CA SER A 115 3.21 4.44 8.32
C SER A 115 4.74 4.42 8.37
N ILE A 116 5.41 3.83 7.37
CA ILE A 116 6.89 3.81 7.31
C ILE A 116 7.46 5.23 7.19
N VAL A 117 6.86 6.06 6.33
CA VAL A 117 7.26 7.46 6.16
C VAL A 117 6.99 8.28 7.42
N PHE A 118 5.88 8.02 8.11
CA PHE A 118 5.53 8.69 9.36
C PHE A 118 6.50 8.35 10.49
N ASP A 119 6.89 7.08 10.60
CA ASP A 119 7.87 6.63 11.60
C ASP A 119 9.23 7.31 11.36
N SER A 120 9.64 7.52 10.10
CA SER A 120 10.91 8.19 9.79
C SER A 120 10.91 9.68 10.11
N LEU A 121 9.75 10.33 10.26
CA LEU A 121 9.68 11.73 10.73
C LEU A 121 10.08 11.87 12.19
N HIS A 122 9.90 10.81 12.97
CA HIS A 122 10.20 10.77 14.40
C HIS A 122 11.58 10.14 14.69
N ASP A 123 12.29 9.68 13.66
CA ASP A 123 13.67 9.21 13.76
C ASP A 123 14.63 10.40 13.86
N GLU A 124 15.64 10.31 14.74
CA GLU A 124 16.69 11.33 14.86
C GLU A 124 17.61 11.37 13.63
N LYS A 125 17.74 10.26 12.88
CA LYS A 125 18.66 10.14 11.74
C LYS A 125 18.04 9.42 10.53
N PRO A 126 16.95 9.96 9.95
CA PRO A 126 16.27 9.35 8.80
C PRO A 126 17.19 9.22 7.58
N SER A 127 18.22 10.08 7.48
CA SER A 127 19.23 10.06 6.42
C SER A 127 20.07 8.77 6.36
N LYS A 128 20.05 7.93 7.40
CA LYS A 128 20.72 6.62 7.37
C LYS A 128 20.05 5.61 6.45
N ASN A 129 18.75 5.76 6.21
CA ASN A 129 17.93 4.81 5.44
C ASN A 129 17.42 5.43 4.13
N ARG A 130 18.16 6.37 3.53
CA ARG A 130 17.74 7.15 2.35
C ARG A 130 17.20 6.30 1.20
N LEU A 131 17.90 5.20 0.85
CA LEU A 131 17.45 4.32 -0.24
C LEU A 131 16.14 3.60 0.08
N GLN A 132 15.97 3.15 1.33
CA GLN A 132 14.74 2.52 1.79
C GLN A 132 13.58 3.52 1.76
N LEU A 133 13.80 4.74 2.26
CA LEU A 133 12.78 5.80 2.23
C LEU A 133 12.42 6.20 0.80
N ALA A 134 13.40 6.36 -0.08
CA ALA A 134 13.17 6.64 -1.50
C ALA A 134 12.31 5.56 -2.14
N THR A 135 12.63 4.28 -1.87
CA THR A 135 11.85 3.13 -2.35
C THR A 135 10.41 3.16 -1.83
N VAL A 136 10.23 3.37 -0.52
CA VAL A 136 8.91 3.39 0.12
C VAL A 136 8.05 4.52 -0.43
N MET A 137 8.62 5.71 -0.60
CA MET A 137 7.91 6.87 -1.15
C MET A 137 7.56 6.67 -2.63
N GLN A 138 8.48 6.13 -3.43
CA GLN A 138 8.21 5.80 -4.83
C GLN A 138 7.08 4.76 -4.95
N ASN A 139 7.11 3.71 -4.13
CA ASN A 139 6.03 2.72 -4.09
C ASN A 139 4.71 3.33 -3.64
N HIS A 140 4.73 4.19 -2.61
CA HIS A 140 3.55 4.94 -2.18
C HIS A 140 2.93 5.73 -3.34
N MET A 141 3.74 6.46 -4.13
CA MET A 141 3.26 7.20 -5.31
C MET A 141 2.70 6.24 -6.38
N ALA A 142 3.36 5.11 -6.65
CA ALA A 142 2.88 4.13 -7.62
C ALA A 142 1.50 3.54 -7.24
N PHE A 143 1.30 3.19 -5.96
CA PHE A 143 0.00 2.72 -5.48
C PHE A 143 -1.07 3.80 -5.51
N ASN A 144 -0.75 5.06 -5.21
CA ASN A 144 -1.68 6.18 -5.36
C ASN A 144 -2.08 6.42 -6.81
N ASN A 145 -1.15 6.33 -7.76
CA ASN A 145 -1.47 6.45 -9.19
C ASN A 145 -2.42 5.34 -9.64
N ARG A 146 -2.21 4.10 -9.17
CA ARG A 146 -3.15 2.98 -9.42
C ARG A 146 -4.52 3.25 -8.80
N LEU A 147 -4.58 3.78 -7.58
CA LEU A 147 -5.84 4.16 -6.94
C LEU A 147 -6.56 5.24 -7.75
N LEU A 148 -5.86 6.29 -8.19
CA LEU A 148 -6.40 7.36 -9.01
C LEU A 148 -6.99 6.83 -10.32
N LEU A 149 -6.25 5.95 -11.01
CA LEU A 149 -6.73 5.29 -12.22
C LEU A 149 -7.99 4.46 -11.94
N CYS A 150 -7.99 3.66 -10.87
CA CYS A 150 -9.14 2.86 -10.48
C CYS A 150 -10.37 3.75 -10.21
N LEU A 151 -10.22 4.81 -9.40
CA LEU A 151 -11.28 5.77 -9.10
C LEU A 151 -11.85 6.42 -10.38
N HIS A 152 -10.97 6.76 -11.33
CA HIS A 152 -11.39 7.33 -12.61
C HIS A 152 -12.17 6.32 -13.46
N LEU A 153 -11.64 5.11 -13.64
CA LEU A 153 -12.31 4.03 -14.38
C LEU A 153 -13.67 3.68 -13.77
N THR A 154 -13.81 3.82 -12.46
CA THR A 154 -15.04 3.49 -11.74
C THR A 154 -15.94 4.69 -11.46
N TYR A 155 -15.62 5.87 -12.01
CA TYR A 155 -16.35 7.13 -11.81
C TYR A 155 -16.62 7.43 -10.32
N SER A 156 -15.66 7.08 -9.47
CA SER A 156 -15.71 7.26 -8.03
C SER A 156 -15.08 8.61 -7.63
N ALA A 157 -15.54 9.19 -6.53
CA ALA A 157 -15.01 10.46 -6.06
C ALA A 157 -13.54 10.34 -5.62
N ILE A 158 -12.72 11.32 -6.01
CA ILE A 158 -11.34 11.43 -5.53
C ILE A 158 -11.37 11.99 -4.09
N PRO A 159 -10.65 11.37 -3.13
CA PRO A 159 -10.54 11.90 -1.77
C PRO A 159 -10.00 13.33 -1.76
N LYS A 160 -10.59 14.20 -0.92
CA LYS A 160 -10.26 15.64 -0.87
C LYS A 160 -8.77 15.91 -0.64
N GLU A 161 -8.14 15.12 0.23
CA GLU A 161 -6.74 15.31 0.63
C GLU A 161 -5.74 14.65 -0.33
N PHE A 162 -6.20 13.93 -1.37
CA PHE A 162 -5.34 13.12 -2.25
C PHE A 162 -4.11 13.88 -2.76
N TRP A 163 -4.32 15.02 -3.43
CA TRP A 163 -3.22 15.81 -3.99
C TRP A 163 -2.31 16.39 -2.93
N ARG A 164 -2.89 16.79 -1.79
CA ARG A 164 -2.11 17.36 -0.68
C ARG A 164 -1.17 16.31 -0.09
N GLU A 165 -1.63 15.07 0.12
CA GLU A 165 -0.78 13.99 0.64
C GLU A 165 0.40 13.67 -0.30
N GLN A 166 0.15 13.63 -1.61
CA GLN A 166 1.21 13.40 -2.60
C GLN A 166 2.28 14.51 -2.57
N CYS A 167 1.86 15.78 -2.55
CA CYS A 167 2.78 16.90 -2.46
C CYS A 167 3.59 16.90 -1.16
N LEU A 168 2.97 16.52 -0.05
CA LEU A 168 3.64 16.43 1.25
C LEU A 168 4.73 15.36 1.28
N ILE A 169 4.50 14.21 0.65
CA ILE A 169 5.53 13.16 0.52
C ILE A 169 6.68 13.61 -0.37
N LEU A 170 6.39 14.27 -1.50
CA LEU A 170 7.43 14.81 -2.37
C LEU A 170 8.27 15.87 -1.65
N GLN A 171 7.63 16.79 -0.92
CA GLN A 171 8.32 17.80 -0.13
C GLN A 171 9.24 17.16 0.92
N TYR A 172 8.80 16.09 1.59
CA TYR A 172 9.64 15.38 2.54
C TYR A 172 10.82 14.65 1.85
N ALA A 173 10.60 14.09 0.66
CA ALA A 173 11.68 13.51 -0.15
C ALA A 173 12.74 14.55 -0.55
N GLU A 174 12.32 15.77 -0.92
CA GLU A 174 13.22 16.89 -1.23
C GLU A 174 14.05 17.31 0.00
N GLN A 175 13.43 17.38 1.17
CA GLN A 175 14.12 17.69 2.44
C GLN A 175 15.20 16.67 2.79
N LEU A 176 14.97 15.40 2.46
CA LEU A 176 15.96 14.33 2.64
C LEU A 176 16.97 14.24 1.47
N SER A 177 16.80 15.08 0.44
CA SER A 177 17.58 15.08 -0.80
C SER A 177 17.64 13.68 -1.44
N ILE A 178 16.50 12.97 -1.50
CA ILE A 178 16.41 11.60 -2.03
C ILE A 178 15.66 11.48 -3.35
N THR A 179 15.24 12.59 -3.96
CA THR A 179 14.49 12.62 -5.22
C THR A 179 15.26 12.04 -6.40
N ASP A 180 16.59 12.22 -6.42
CA ASP A 180 17.45 11.76 -7.52
C ASP A 180 18.03 10.35 -7.28
N LEU A 181 17.65 9.68 -6.18
CA LEU A 181 18.11 8.33 -5.91
C LEU A 181 17.42 7.33 -6.83
N ALA A 182 18.22 6.61 -7.63
CA ALA A 182 17.72 5.51 -8.44
C ALA A 182 17.19 4.38 -7.55
N VAL A 183 15.86 4.18 -7.57
CA VAL A 183 15.19 3.04 -6.96
C VAL A 183 15.14 1.92 -8.02
N PHE A 184 16.00 0.91 -7.91
CA PHE A 184 16.05 -0.19 -8.86
C PHE A 184 14.96 -1.26 -8.62
N GLY A 185 14.48 -1.87 -9.71
CA GLY A 185 13.24 -2.65 -9.81
C GLY A 185 13.06 -3.92 -8.95
N ASN A 186 14.02 -4.29 -8.09
CA ASN A 186 13.80 -5.38 -7.13
C ASN A 186 13.01 -4.93 -5.88
N SER A 187 12.84 -3.62 -5.71
CA SER A 187 12.17 -3.03 -4.56
C SER A 187 10.88 -2.27 -4.90
N SER A 188 10.60 -2.10 -6.20
CA SER A 188 9.33 -1.59 -6.71
C SER A 188 8.72 -2.61 -7.67
N PRO A 189 7.48 -3.06 -7.44
CA PRO A 189 6.85 -4.03 -8.34
C PRO A 189 6.58 -3.47 -9.75
N TRP A 190 6.71 -2.15 -9.95
CA TRP A 190 6.49 -1.47 -11.24
C TRP A 190 7.67 -0.56 -11.54
N SER A 191 8.77 -1.14 -12.00
CA SER A 191 9.69 -0.37 -12.85
C SER A 191 9.11 -0.37 -14.26
N VAL A 192 8.98 0.82 -14.84
CA VAL A 192 8.40 1.15 -16.15
C VAL A 192 6.88 1.41 -16.15
N ILE A 193 6.51 2.62 -15.75
CA ILE A 193 5.81 3.51 -16.68
C ILE A 193 6.91 4.34 -17.36
#